data_AF-A0A7C3RC93-F1
#
_entry.id   AF-A0A7C3RC93-F1
#
_cell.length_a   1.000
_cell.length_b   1.000
_cell.length_c   1.000
_cell.angle_alpha   90.00
_cell.angle_beta   90.00
_cell.angle_gamma   90.00
#
_symmetry.space_group_name_H-M   'P 1'
#
loop_
_entity.id
_entity.type
_entity.pdbx_description
1 polymer ?
#
loop_
_entity_poly.entity_id
_entity_poly.type
_entity_poly.pdbx_seq_one_letter_code
_entity_poly.pdbx_strand_id
1 'polypeptide(L)'
;MIMICPGCSCLCDDVHIKEGKVFNACRRGEGIFSKYKENRAVARVDGREVDADTAIEKAVEILKDSKNPAIYGLDTTVVEAQKLAIDVAEKLNGYIDDNSSFCLGELVEAVLKGEVPTATLDDVRDNAYVLVYWGTNPYHSLSRHMSKYTYYPRGKKRPRGYDEDRFLVVVDVRKSETAVLAKKNAKFIRVDDDAELVDSFIKVIDGRAAKYAKEAGMVINEMKKADFNVIFGGLGLKYGLKDLNKFKEMVKKLNEVAKVYFIPAGFHGNMRGFNETLFERVGYVNRYSFRDGRSDEEFSFTELLKNEKIDTALIIGTDPVYSLPFEVSSKLGKIKTIVVDPRMSFTARIADVVIPSAVSGLEAGGTMVRSDGIRVKLEPLEEREVNDVYILSRIKEGL
;
A
#
# COMPACT_ATOMS: atom_id res chain seq x y z
N MET A 1 -5.39 16.15 -21.67
CA MET A 1 -5.39 16.42 -20.22
C MET A 1 -4.42 15.48 -19.53
N ILE A 2 -3.51 16.01 -18.71
CA ILE A 2 -2.55 15.20 -17.95
C ILE A 2 -3.16 14.91 -16.58
N MET A 3 -3.10 13.64 -16.16
CA MET A 3 -3.70 13.11 -14.95
C MET A 3 -2.68 12.32 -14.14
N ILE A 4 -2.93 12.26 -12.84
CA ILE A 4 -2.21 11.39 -11.90
C ILE A 4 -2.98 10.08 -11.76
N CYS A 5 -2.32 8.95 -11.97
CA CYS A 5 -2.96 7.64 -11.92
C CYS A 5 -3.07 7.11 -10.48
N PRO A 6 -4.28 6.92 -9.92
CA PRO A 6 -4.45 6.39 -8.55
C PRO A 6 -4.34 4.85 -8.46
N GLY A 7 -3.96 4.15 -9.55
CA GLY A 7 -4.06 2.69 -9.60
C GLY A 7 -3.05 1.89 -8.79
N CYS A 8 -1.95 2.50 -8.41
CA CYS A 8 -1.00 1.95 -7.45
C CYS A 8 -0.19 3.09 -6.83
N SER A 9 0.60 2.77 -5.82
CA SER A 9 1.48 3.69 -5.10
C SER A 9 2.53 4.42 -5.93
N CYS A 10 2.69 4.07 -7.22
CA CYS A 10 3.54 4.82 -8.13
C CYS A 10 2.99 6.23 -8.39
N LEU A 11 1.66 6.41 -8.31
CA LEU A 11 0.95 7.67 -8.59
C LEU A 11 1.53 8.40 -9.81
N CYS A 12 1.55 7.70 -10.95
CA CYS A 12 2.20 8.20 -12.17
C CYS A 12 1.50 9.48 -12.66
N ASP A 13 2.24 10.58 -12.71
CA ASP A 13 1.77 11.95 -12.97
C ASP A 13 1.84 12.39 -14.44
N ASP A 14 2.08 11.45 -15.36
CA ASP A 14 2.27 11.71 -16.80
C ASP A 14 1.25 10.95 -17.67
N VAL A 15 0.14 10.50 -17.07
CA VAL A 15 -0.93 9.86 -17.85
C VAL A 15 -1.64 10.92 -18.67
N HIS A 16 -1.67 10.75 -19.99
CA HIS A 16 -2.27 11.72 -20.89
C HIS A 16 -3.56 11.15 -21.48
N ILE A 17 -4.68 11.83 -21.23
CA ILE A 17 -5.98 11.51 -21.80
C ILE A 17 -6.27 12.49 -22.95
N LYS A 18 -6.46 11.96 -24.16
CA LYS A 18 -6.81 12.73 -25.36
C LYS A 18 -7.84 11.96 -26.19
N GLU A 19 -8.97 12.59 -26.49
CA GLU A 19 -10.04 12.02 -27.34
C GLU A 19 -10.49 10.62 -26.87
N GLY A 20 -10.65 10.43 -25.54
CA GLY A 20 -11.03 9.16 -24.93
C GLY A 20 -9.94 8.08 -24.91
N LYS A 21 -8.74 8.36 -25.45
CA LYS A 21 -7.59 7.45 -25.40
C LYS A 21 -6.67 7.78 -24.23
N VAL A 22 -6.21 6.75 -23.53
CA VAL A 22 -5.31 6.85 -22.38
C VAL A 22 -3.89 6.50 -22.82
N PHE A 23 -2.99 7.46 -22.75
CA PHE A 23 -1.57 7.32 -23.08
C PHE A 23 -0.72 7.30 -21.81
N ASN A 24 0.45 6.68 -21.89
CA ASN A 24 1.43 6.53 -20.78
C ASN A 24 0.91 5.77 -19.56
N ALA A 25 -0.30 5.24 -19.54
CA ALA A 25 -0.75 4.33 -18.47
C ALA A 25 -0.26 2.89 -18.73
N CYS A 26 0.05 2.14 -17.66
CA CYS A 26 0.12 0.68 -17.80
C CYS A 26 -1.29 0.09 -17.91
N ARG A 27 -1.40 -1.21 -18.15
CA ARG A 27 -2.69 -1.92 -18.23
C ARG A 27 -3.62 -1.64 -17.04
N ARG A 28 -3.09 -1.54 -15.81
CA ARG A 28 -3.90 -1.20 -14.63
C ARG A 28 -4.42 0.24 -14.69
N GLY A 29 -3.54 1.19 -15.01
CA GLY A 29 -3.93 2.60 -15.13
C GLY A 29 -4.93 2.82 -16.26
N GLU A 30 -4.70 2.21 -17.42
CA GLU A 30 -5.63 2.26 -18.56
C GLU A 30 -7.01 1.74 -18.13
N GLY A 31 -7.07 0.56 -17.49
CA GLY A 31 -8.34 0.00 -17.02
C GLY A 31 -9.07 0.87 -16.00
N ILE A 32 -8.35 1.62 -15.16
CA ILE A 32 -8.98 2.59 -14.25
C ILE A 32 -9.60 3.74 -15.04
N PHE A 33 -8.85 4.38 -15.93
CA PHE A 33 -9.34 5.53 -16.70
C PHE A 33 -10.40 5.18 -17.75
N SER A 34 -10.33 4.01 -18.40
CA SER A 34 -11.29 3.63 -19.43
C SER A 34 -12.57 3.01 -18.87
N LYS A 35 -12.50 2.39 -17.68
CA LYS A 35 -13.63 1.60 -17.14
C LYS A 35 -14.23 2.16 -15.87
N TYR A 36 -13.85 3.34 -15.38
CA TYR A 36 -14.37 3.87 -14.09
C TYR A 36 -15.90 4.01 -14.04
N LYS A 37 -16.57 4.10 -15.19
CA LYS A 37 -18.05 4.16 -15.31
C LYS A 37 -18.75 2.80 -15.31
N GLU A 38 -18.01 1.69 -15.42
CA GLU A 38 -18.61 0.33 -15.44
C GLU A 38 -18.96 -0.16 -14.01
N ASN A 39 -19.73 -1.25 -13.86
CA ASN A 39 -20.01 -1.94 -12.59
C ASN A 39 -20.20 -1.01 -11.35
N ARG A 40 -20.94 0.09 -11.50
CA ARG A 40 -21.10 1.08 -10.42
C ARG A 40 -21.94 0.49 -9.29
N ALA A 41 -21.56 0.82 -8.06
CA ALA A 41 -22.42 0.56 -6.92
C ALA A 41 -23.72 1.38 -7.06
N VAL A 42 -24.77 0.85 -6.45
CA VAL A 42 -26.07 1.52 -6.31
C VAL A 42 -26.37 1.55 -4.82
N ALA A 43 -26.91 2.67 -4.34
CA ALA A 43 -27.27 2.82 -2.94
C ALA A 43 -28.33 1.79 -2.54
N ARG A 44 -28.05 1.03 -1.48
CA ARG A 44 -28.92 -0.06 -1.04
C ARG A 44 -28.98 -0.14 0.48
N VAL A 45 -30.16 -0.50 0.98
CA VAL A 45 -30.40 -0.90 2.37
C VAL A 45 -31.19 -2.20 2.34
N ASP A 46 -30.67 -3.24 3.00
CA ASP A 46 -31.26 -4.58 3.08
C ASP A 46 -31.68 -5.13 1.71
N GLY A 47 -30.81 -4.92 0.71
CA GLY A 47 -31.01 -5.35 -0.68
C GLY A 47 -31.99 -4.50 -1.51
N ARG A 48 -32.61 -3.45 -0.94
CA ARG A 48 -33.51 -2.53 -1.64
C ARG A 48 -32.76 -1.28 -2.06
N GLU A 49 -32.99 -0.85 -3.29
CA GLU A 49 -32.44 0.41 -3.81
C GLU A 49 -33.07 1.61 -3.10
N VAL A 50 -32.23 2.54 -2.68
CA VAL A 50 -32.59 3.80 -1.99
C VAL A 50 -31.71 4.93 -2.52
N ASP A 51 -31.95 6.17 -2.12
CA ASP A 51 -31.02 7.27 -2.36
C ASP A 51 -29.81 7.24 -1.40
N ALA A 52 -28.78 8.03 -1.72
CA ALA A 52 -27.54 8.04 -0.95
C ALA A 52 -27.71 8.57 0.48
N ASP A 53 -28.58 9.56 0.69
CA ASP A 53 -28.83 10.13 2.03
C ASP A 53 -29.50 9.10 2.93
N THR A 54 -30.52 8.41 2.43
CA THR A 54 -31.18 7.30 3.15
C THR A 54 -30.18 6.19 3.52
N ALA A 55 -29.26 5.84 2.62
CA ALA A 55 -28.23 4.84 2.92
C ALA A 55 -27.23 5.32 3.99
N ILE A 56 -26.83 6.61 3.95
CA ILE A 56 -25.96 7.23 4.97
C ILE A 56 -26.65 7.26 6.33
N GLU A 57 -27.92 7.67 6.39
CA GLU A 57 -28.70 7.70 7.63
C GLU A 57 -28.81 6.30 8.25
N LYS A 58 -29.06 5.28 7.42
CA LYS A 58 -29.09 3.89 7.90
C LYS A 58 -27.73 3.41 8.41
N ALA A 59 -26.64 3.78 7.74
CA ALA A 59 -25.29 3.48 8.22
C ALA A 59 -25.02 4.10 9.59
N VAL A 60 -25.43 5.36 9.81
CA VAL A 60 -25.31 6.04 11.11
C VAL A 60 -26.11 5.32 12.19
N GLU A 61 -27.35 4.93 11.91
CA GLU A 61 -28.20 4.17 12.84
C GLU A 61 -27.50 2.88 13.29
N ILE A 62 -27.02 2.08 12.34
CA ILE A 62 -26.32 0.81 12.60
C ILE A 62 -25.05 1.05 13.43
N LEU A 63 -24.27 2.08 13.11
CA LEU A 63 -23.04 2.40 13.82
C LEU A 63 -23.29 2.86 15.26
N LYS A 64 -24.37 3.59 15.53
CA LYS A 64 -24.77 3.99 16.89
C LYS A 64 -25.16 2.81 17.77
N ASP A 65 -25.82 1.82 17.18
CA ASP A 65 -26.28 0.63 17.89
C ASP A 65 -25.19 -0.43 18.08
N SER A 66 -24.05 -0.29 17.38
CA SER A 66 -22.91 -1.21 17.44
C SER A 66 -22.16 -1.13 18.77
N LYS A 67 -21.82 -2.29 19.33
CA LYS A 67 -21.01 -2.39 20.56
C LYS A 67 -19.52 -2.52 20.28
N ASN A 68 -19.15 -3.12 19.15
CA ASN A 68 -17.76 -3.32 18.74
C ASN A 68 -17.62 -3.09 17.23
N PRO A 69 -17.68 -1.82 16.78
CA PRO A 69 -17.53 -1.50 15.36
C PRO A 69 -16.07 -1.58 14.94
N ALA A 70 -15.84 -2.02 13.70
CA ALA A 70 -14.55 -1.92 13.01
C ALA A 70 -14.67 -1.14 11.70
N ILE A 71 -13.71 -0.26 11.45
CA ILE A 71 -13.55 0.42 10.16
C ILE A 71 -12.38 -0.24 9.43
N TYR A 72 -12.60 -0.65 8.18
CA TYR A 72 -11.62 -1.41 7.42
C TYR A 72 -11.49 -0.95 5.96
N GLY A 73 -10.25 -0.89 5.46
CA GLY A 73 -9.96 -0.60 4.06
C GLY A 73 -9.09 0.63 3.88
N LEU A 74 -9.63 1.69 3.27
CA LEU A 74 -9.01 3.03 3.20
C LEU A 74 -7.77 3.16 2.30
N ASP A 75 -7.26 2.07 1.76
CA ASP A 75 -6.04 2.02 0.92
C ASP A 75 -6.17 2.68 -0.46
N THR A 76 -7.39 2.96 -0.92
CA THR A 76 -7.66 3.53 -2.25
C THR A 76 -8.56 4.77 -2.21
N THR A 77 -8.71 5.38 -1.04
CA THR A 77 -9.36 6.70 -0.89
C THR A 77 -8.31 7.78 -0.61
N VAL A 78 -8.72 9.04 -0.56
CA VAL A 78 -7.85 10.20 -0.32
C VAL A 78 -7.58 10.41 1.17
N VAL A 79 -6.48 11.08 1.51
CA VAL A 79 -6.07 11.36 2.90
C VAL A 79 -7.15 12.10 3.69
N GLU A 80 -7.90 12.97 3.04
CA GLU A 80 -9.01 13.72 3.63
C GLU A 80 -10.12 12.78 4.14
N ALA A 81 -10.46 11.75 3.37
CA ALA A 81 -11.41 10.71 3.78
C ALA A 81 -10.80 9.79 4.86
N GLN A 82 -9.51 9.46 4.77
CA GLN A 82 -8.81 8.68 5.80
C GLN A 82 -8.87 9.36 7.17
N LYS A 83 -8.67 10.68 7.23
CA LYS A 83 -8.80 11.47 8.48
C LYS A 83 -10.20 11.40 9.06
N LEU A 84 -11.24 11.52 8.23
CA LEU A 84 -12.63 11.41 8.69
C LEU A 84 -12.95 10.00 9.18
N ALA A 85 -12.45 8.95 8.51
CA ALA A 85 -12.60 7.58 8.98
C ALA A 85 -11.94 7.35 10.34
N ILE A 86 -10.75 7.92 10.57
CA ILE A 86 -10.07 7.90 11.87
C ILE A 86 -10.93 8.60 12.94
N ASP A 87 -11.49 9.77 12.64
CA ASP A 87 -12.40 10.49 13.56
C ASP A 87 -13.66 9.67 13.88
N VAL A 88 -14.23 8.96 12.89
CA VAL A 88 -15.39 8.07 13.08
C VAL A 88 -15.02 6.91 14.01
N ALA A 89 -13.87 6.26 13.79
CA ALA A 89 -13.40 5.17 14.66
C ALA A 89 -13.17 5.64 16.09
N GLU A 90 -12.58 6.83 16.27
CA GLU A 90 -12.34 7.45 17.57
C GLU A 90 -13.65 7.74 18.31
N LYS A 91 -14.64 8.36 17.64
CA LYS A 91 -15.97 8.62 18.21
C LYS A 91 -16.67 7.35 18.68
N LEU A 92 -16.52 6.27 17.93
CA LEU A 92 -17.13 4.97 18.24
C LEU A 92 -16.35 4.18 19.31
N ASN A 93 -15.16 4.64 19.73
CA ASN A 93 -14.17 3.84 20.46
C ASN A 93 -13.95 2.47 19.77
N GLY A 94 -14.00 2.46 18.43
CA GLY A 94 -13.95 1.26 17.62
C GLY A 94 -12.54 0.83 17.23
N TYR A 95 -12.48 -0.18 16.38
CA TYR A 95 -11.25 -0.63 15.74
C TYR A 95 -11.05 0.05 14.38
N ILE A 96 -9.80 0.28 13.98
CA ILE A 96 -9.47 0.73 12.63
C ILE A 96 -8.27 -0.05 12.07
N ASP A 97 -8.41 -0.52 10.84
CA ASP A 97 -7.39 -1.31 10.16
C ASP A 97 -7.47 -1.12 8.61
N ASP A 98 -6.40 -1.48 7.91
CA ASP A 98 -6.32 -1.48 6.44
C ASP A 98 -5.69 -2.79 5.92
N ASN A 99 -5.47 -2.92 4.62
CA ASN A 99 -4.79 -4.11 4.09
C ASN A 99 -3.31 -4.16 4.51
N SER A 100 -2.73 -3.10 5.08
CA SER A 100 -1.30 -3.06 5.46
C SER A 100 -0.97 -4.01 6.60
N SER A 101 -1.95 -4.38 7.44
CA SER A 101 -1.77 -5.32 8.56
C SER A 101 -1.23 -6.68 8.13
N PHE A 102 -1.74 -7.23 7.03
CA PHE A 102 -1.18 -8.42 6.41
C PHE A 102 -0.24 -8.13 5.23
N CYS A 103 -0.16 -6.88 4.75
CA CYS A 103 0.72 -6.45 3.65
C CYS A 103 2.06 -5.86 4.17
N LEU A 104 2.36 -4.58 3.94
CA LEU A 104 3.67 -3.98 4.22
C LEU A 104 3.70 -3.04 5.44
N GLY A 105 2.67 -3.06 6.31
CA GLY A 105 2.51 -2.09 7.41
C GLY A 105 3.74 -1.98 8.31
N GLU A 106 4.32 -3.10 8.76
CA GLU A 106 5.50 -3.09 9.64
C GLU A 106 6.75 -2.48 8.98
N LEU A 107 6.90 -2.66 7.65
CA LEU A 107 7.99 -2.06 6.88
C LEU A 107 7.78 -0.55 6.71
N VAL A 108 6.53 -0.11 6.53
CA VAL A 108 6.17 1.30 6.51
C VAL A 108 6.41 1.93 7.89
N GLU A 109 5.98 1.28 8.96
CA GLU A 109 6.15 1.77 10.32
C GLU A 109 7.63 1.94 10.69
N ALA A 110 8.51 1.01 10.30
CA ALA A 110 9.94 1.14 10.52
C ALA A 110 10.55 2.37 9.82
N VAL A 111 10.05 2.72 8.64
CA VAL A 111 10.42 3.96 7.93
C VAL A 111 9.91 5.19 8.69
N LEU A 112 8.65 5.19 9.13
CA LEU A 112 8.05 6.33 9.84
C LEU A 112 8.69 6.59 11.21
N LYS A 113 9.12 5.53 11.90
CA LYS A 113 9.88 5.61 13.16
C LYS A 113 11.35 6.03 12.95
N GLY A 114 11.81 6.14 11.71
CA GLY A 114 13.20 6.49 11.39
C GLY A 114 14.21 5.38 11.70
N GLU A 115 13.75 4.14 11.88
CA GLU A 115 14.60 2.99 12.20
C GLU A 115 15.36 2.48 10.97
N VAL A 116 14.84 2.77 9.78
CA VAL A 116 15.52 2.56 8.50
C VAL A 116 15.48 3.84 7.66
N PRO A 117 16.60 4.26 7.06
CA PRO A 117 16.64 5.46 6.23
C PRO A 117 15.85 5.24 4.94
N THR A 118 15.05 6.24 4.53
CA THR A 118 14.28 6.24 3.28
C THR A 118 14.76 7.36 2.35
N ALA A 119 14.30 7.32 1.10
CA ALA A 119 14.50 8.37 0.10
C ALA A 119 13.29 8.46 -0.82
N THR A 120 13.26 9.49 -1.67
CA THR A 120 12.21 9.63 -2.70
C THR A 120 12.58 8.82 -3.95
N LEU A 121 11.59 8.40 -4.73
CA LEU A 121 11.83 7.77 -6.04
C LEU A 121 12.47 8.73 -7.03
N ASP A 122 12.32 10.04 -6.84
CA ASP A 122 13.02 11.07 -7.61
C ASP A 122 14.52 11.09 -7.27
N ASP A 123 14.88 10.95 -5.98
CA ASP A 123 16.26 10.75 -5.56
C ASP A 123 16.84 9.45 -6.12
N VAL A 124 16.04 8.37 -6.10
CA VAL A 124 16.44 7.09 -6.70
C VAL A 124 16.71 7.26 -8.20
N ARG A 125 15.78 7.90 -8.93
CA ARG A 125 15.93 8.19 -10.36
C ARG A 125 17.25 8.90 -10.60
N ASP A 126 17.57 9.92 -9.82
CA ASP A 126 18.68 10.78 -10.15
C ASP A 126 20.04 10.25 -9.66
N ASN A 127 20.06 9.43 -8.60
CA ASN A 127 21.30 9.10 -7.88
C ASN A 127 21.61 7.60 -7.75
N ALA A 128 20.61 6.71 -7.72
CA ALA A 128 20.84 5.33 -7.28
C ALA A 128 21.75 4.52 -8.22
N TYR A 129 22.72 3.81 -7.66
CA TYR A 129 23.54 2.84 -8.39
C TYR A 129 22.97 1.44 -8.23
N VAL A 130 23.05 0.87 -7.03
CA VAL A 130 22.49 -0.45 -6.74
C VAL A 130 20.99 -0.32 -6.44
N LEU A 131 20.19 -1.06 -7.19
CA LEU A 131 18.74 -1.17 -7.04
C LEU A 131 18.42 -2.62 -6.65
N VAL A 132 18.06 -2.85 -5.39
CA VAL A 132 17.67 -4.18 -4.90
C VAL A 132 16.16 -4.30 -4.89
N TYR A 133 15.59 -5.23 -5.65
CA TYR A 133 14.19 -5.65 -5.53
C TYR A 133 14.13 -6.94 -4.73
N TRP A 134 13.65 -6.85 -3.49
CA TRP A 134 13.61 -7.98 -2.56
C TRP A 134 12.18 -8.41 -2.28
N GLY A 135 11.83 -9.62 -2.72
CA GLY A 135 10.50 -10.19 -2.52
C GLY A 135 9.39 -9.39 -3.20
N THR A 136 9.71 -8.77 -4.33
CA THR A 136 8.76 -7.98 -5.12
C THR A 136 9.01 -8.17 -6.62
N ASN A 137 7.92 -8.18 -7.39
CA ASN A 137 7.95 -8.27 -8.85
C ASN A 137 7.25 -7.03 -9.44
N PRO A 138 7.94 -5.88 -9.51
CA PRO A 138 7.36 -4.62 -9.98
C PRO A 138 6.76 -4.73 -11.39
N TYR A 139 7.22 -5.66 -12.24
CA TYR A 139 6.60 -5.90 -13.55
C TYR A 139 5.07 -6.08 -13.46
N HIS A 140 4.58 -6.86 -12.49
CA HIS A 140 3.15 -7.12 -12.29
C HIS A 140 2.52 -6.24 -11.20
N SER A 141 3.24 -5.94 -10.11
CA SER A 141 2.67 -5.21 -8.97
C SER A 141 2.72 -3.68 -9.14
N LEU A 142 3.74 -3.17 -9.82
CA LEU A 142 4.08 -1.74 -9.93
C LEU A 142 4.62 -1.44 -11.34
N SER A 143 3.85 -1.75 -12.38
CA SER A 143 4.38 -1.96 -13.74
C SER A 143 5.19 -0.81 -14.35
N ARG A 144 4.95 0.45 -13.93
CA ARG A 144 5.74 1.60 -14.40
C ARG A 144 6.86 2.03 -13.45
N HIS A 145 7.00 1.42 -12.28
CA HIS A 145 8.01 1.78 -11.29
C HIS A 145 9.42 1.72 -11.86
N MET A 146 9.77 0.59 -12.51
CA MET A 146 11.09 0.43 -13.14
C MET A 146 11.30 1.38 -14.32
N SER A 147 10.27 1.62 -15.13
CA SER A 147 10.38 2.44 -16.34
C SER A 147 10.39 3.94 -16.06
N LYS A 148 9.65 4.38 -15.04
CA LYS A 148 9.43 5.81 -14.75
C LYS A 148 10.40 6.33 -13.69
N TYR A 149 10.70 5.52 -12.68
CA TYR A 149 11.36 6.02 -11.47
C TYR A 149 12.73 5.43 -11.20
N THR A 150 13.00 4.16 -11.54
CA THR A 150 14.19 3.49 -10.99
C THR A 150 15.19 2.98 -12.02
N TYR A 151 14.93 1.82 -12.62
CA TYR A 151 15.92 1.04 -13.35
C TYR A 151 16.24 1.65 -14.73
N TYR A 152 15.21 1.89 -15.54
CA TYR A 152 15.38 2.37 -16.92
C TYR A 152 15.66 3.88 -17.08
N PRO A 153 15.10 4.80 -16.28
CA PRO A 153 15.31 6.22 -16.53
C PRO A 153 16.76 6.65 -16.33
N ARG A 154 17.20 7.57 -17.19
CA ARG A 154 18.48 8.26 -17.06
C ARG A 154 18.37 9.33 -15.96
N GLY A 155 19.25 9.24 -14.98
CA GLY A 155 19.29 10.15 -13.84
C GLY A 155 20.39 11.20 -13.95
N LYS A 156 20.32 12.24 -13.11
CA LYS A 156 21.34 13.30 -13.06
C LYS A 156 22.77 12.79 -12.86
N LYS A 157 22.99 11.86 -11.91
CA LYS A 157 24.27 11.16 -11.68
C LYS A 157 24.35 9.83 -12.41
N ARG A 158 23.32 9.46 -13.17
CA ARG A 158 23.16 8.18 -13.87
C ARG A 158 22.76 8.40 -15.33
N PRO A 159 23.50 9.23 -16.10
CA PRO A 159 23.11 9.65 -17.45
C PRO A 159 23.08 8.50 -18.45
N ARG A 160 23.82 7.41 -18.21
CA ARG A 160 23.84 6.20 -19.05
C ARG A 160 22.79 5.18 -18.62
N GLY A 161 22.02 5.47 -17.56
CA GLY A 161 20.86 4.68 -17.14
C GLY A 161 21.19 3.19 -16.92
N TYR A 162 20.23 2.33 -17.26
CA TYR A 162 20.33 0.88 -17.06
C TYR A 162 21.48 0.20 -17.84
N ASP A 163 21.97 0.82 -18.92
CA ASP A 163 23.00 0.21 -19.79
C ASP A 163 24.35 0.09 -19.07
N GLU A 164 24.71 1.10 -18.26
CA GLU A 164 26.05 1.21 -17.65
C GLU A 164 26.05 1.76 -16.21
N ASP A 165 25.06 2.55 -15.80
CA ASP A 165 25.08 3.29 -14.55
C ASP A 165 24.21 2.67 -13.45
N ARG A 166 23.57 1.53 -13.68
CA ARG A 166 22.74 0.84 -12.67
C ARG A 166 23.23 -0.58 -12.46
N PHE A 167 23.19 -1.01 -11.21
CA PHE A 167 23.38 -2.40 -10.85
C PHE A 167 22.10 -2.98 -10.27
N LEU A 168 21.45 -3.91 -10.99
CA LEU A 168 20.18 -4.49 -10.56
C LEU A 168 20.40 -5.75 -9.73
N VAL A 169 19.84 -5.80 -8.53
CA VAL A 169 19.77 -7.02 -7.72
C VAL A 169 18.31 -7.42 -7.58
N VAL A 170 18.02 -8.69 -7.85
CA VAL A 170 16.69 -9.25 -7.61
C VAL A 170 16.84 -10.40 -6.63
N VAL A 171 16.13 -10.34 -5.51
CA VAL A 171 16.08 -11.37 -4.48
C VAL A 171 14.67 -11.92 -4.44
N ASP A 172 14.50 -13.18 -4.82
CA ASP A 172 13.19 -13.82 -4.96
C ASP A 172 13.35 -15.36 -4.86
N VAL A 173 12.33 -16.06 -4.38
CA VAL A 173 12.30 -17.54 -4.31
C VAL A 173 12.27 -18.19 -5.70
N ARG A 174 11.85 -17.42 -6.71
CA ARG A 174 11.71 -17.85 -8.10
C ARG A 174 12.31 -16.83 -9.07
N LYS A 175 12.62 -17.28 -10.29
CA LYS A 175 13.05 -16.41 -11.38
C LYS A 175 11.84 -15.70 -11.99
N SER A 176 11.40 -14.62 -11.36
CA SER A 176 10.30 -13.76 -11.82
C SER A 176 10.67 -12.96 -13.09
N GLU A 177 9.69 -12.30 -13.71
CA GLU A 177 9.89 -11.43 -14.88
C GLU A 177 10.90 -10.32 -14.58
N THR A 178 10.87 -9.76 -13.37
CA THR A 178 11.89 -8.81 -12.92
C THR A 178 13.26 -9.47 -12.81
N ALA A 179 13.36 -10.70 -12.29
CA ALA A 179 14.62 -11.45 -12.22
C ALA A 179 15.20 -11.82 -13.61
N VAL A 180 14.37 -11.96 -14.65
CA VAL A 180 14.83 -12.22 -16.02
C VAL A 180 15.65 -11.03 -16.57
N LEU A 181 15.43 -9.82 -16.07
CA LEU A 181 16.21 -8.63 -16.44
C LEU A 181 17.65 -8.67 -15.92
N ALA A 182 17.94 -9.51 -14.92
CA ALA A 182 19.26 -9.60 -14.30
C ALA A 182 20.26 -10.37 -15.18
N LYS A 183 20.71 -9.76 -16.29
CA LYS A 183 21.62 -10.36 -17.28
C LYS A 183 23.00 -9.69 -17.34
N LYS A 184 23.05 -8.36 -17.43
CA LYS A 184 24.28 -7.55 -17.51
C LYS A 184 24.25 -6.52 -16.38
N ASN A 185 25.36 -6.34 -15.68
CA ASN A 185 25.45 -5.46 -14.50
C ASN A 185 24.30 -5.72 -13.51
N ALA A 186 24.04 -7.00 -13.25
CA ALA A 186 22.91 -7.41 -12.44
C ALA A 186 23.13 -8.79 -11.81
N LYS A 187 22.37 -9.07 -10.76
CA LYS A 187 22.43 -10.33 -10.02
C LYS A 187 21.03 -10.77 -9.61
N PHE A 188 20.68 -12.01 -9.97
CA PHE A 188 19.57 -12.72 -9.34
C PHE A 188 20.12 -13.56 -8.17
N ILE A 189 19.50 -13.41 -7.01
CA ILE A 189 19.73 -14.22 -5.81
C ILE A 189 18.45 -15.02 -5.60
N ARG A 190 18.52 -16.32 -5.83
CA ARG A 190 17.45 -17.22 -5.42
C ARG A 190 17.59 -17.45 -3.92
N VAL A 191 16.64 -16.92 -3.15
CA VAL A 191 16.64 -17.04 -1.69
C VAL A 191 15.65 -18.12 -1.30
N ASP A 192 16.09 -19.06 -0.45
CA ASP A 192 15.19 -20.07 0.14
C ASP A 192 14.77 -19.70 1.57
N ASP A 193 15.49 -18.76 2.19
CA ASP A 193 15.25 -18.24 3.53
C ASP A 193 15.78 -16.80 3.62
N ASP A 194 14.87 -15.84 3.68
CA ASP A 194 15.19 -14.41 3.73
C ASP A 194 15.94 -14.02 5.01
N ALA A 195 15.63 -14.66 6.15
CA ALA A 195 16.30 -14.39 7.42
C ALA A 195 17.78 -14.83 7.38
N GLU A 196 18.07 -15.94 6.73
CA GLU A 196 19.44 -16.42 6.52
C GLU A 196 20.23 -15.52 5.55
N LEU A 197 19.57 -14.92 4.54
CA LEU A 197 20.21 -13.95 3.66
C LEU A 197 20.50 -12.63 4.40
N VAL A 198 19.56 -12.14 5.22
CA VAL A 198 19.76 -10.99 6.11
C VAL A 198 20.96 -11.22 7.03
N ASP A 199 20.99 -12.36 7.72
CA ASP A 199 22.10 -12.75 8.61
C ASP A 199 23.43 -12.88 7.84
N SER A 200 23.39 -13.35 6.59
CA SER A 200 24.57 -13.42 5.73
C SER A 200 25.15 -12.04 5.41
N PHE A 201 24.33 -11.02 5.14
CA PHE A 201 24.82 -9.65 4.96
C PHE A 201 25.53 -9.13 6.22
N ILE A 202 24.94 -9.34 7.40
CA ILE A 202 25.53 -8.96 8.69
C ILE A 202 26.88 -9.65 8.90
N LYS A 203 26.92 -10.98 8.77
CA LYS A 203 28.14 -11.78 8.96
C LYS A 203 29.25 -11.40 7.98
N VAL A 204 28.93 -11.16 6.71
CA VAL A 204 29.93 -10.77 5.71
C VAL A 204 30.56 -9.41 6.04
N ILE A 205 29.78 -8.44 6.52
CA ILE A 205 30.31 -7.13 6.96
C ILE A 205 31.27 -7.32 8.15
N ASP A 206 30.94 -8.25 9.05
CA ASP A 206 31.79 -8.60 10.20
C ASP A 206 32.99 -9.52 9.86
N GLY A 207 33.17 -9.90 8.59
CA GLY A 207 34.23 -10.83 8.18
C GLY A 207 34.02 -12.29 8.60
N ARG A 208 32.78 -12.68 8.90
CA ARG A 208 32.38 -14.04 9.33
C ARG A 208 31.85 -14.86 8.16
N ALA A 209 32.00 -16.19 8.25
CA ALA A 209 31.43 -17.12 7.27
C ALA A 209 29.90 -17.16 7.34
N ALA A 210 29.23 -17.25 6.18
CA ALA A 210 27.78 -17.27 6.07
C ALA A 210 27.30 -18.10 4.86
N LYS A 211 26.04 -18.55 4.86
CA LYS A 211 25.47 -19.37 3.78
C LYS A 211 25.50 -18.63 2.43
N TYR A 212 25.08 -17.36 2.41
CA TYR A 212 25.04 -16.53 1.20
C TYR A 212 26.24 -15.58 1.10
N ALA A 213 27.42 -15.97 1.61
CA ALA A 213 28.57 -15.08 1.69
C ALA A 213 29.01 -14.52 0.33
N LYS A 214 28.93 -15.34 -0.73
CA LYS A 214 29.28 -14.92 -2.09
C LYS A 214 28.33 -13.87 -2.64
N GLU A 215 27.03 -14.10 -2.50
CA GLU A 215 25.96 -13.20 -2.95
C GLU A 215 26.00 -11.88 -2.19
N ALA A 216 26.00 -11.94 -0.86
CA ALA A 216 26.03 -10.76 0.00
C ALA A 216 27.31 -9.94 -0.22
N GLY A 217 28.48 -10.59 -0.27
CA GLY A 217 29.76 -9.92 -0.52
C GLY A 217 29.82 -9.22 -1.88
N MET A 218 29.26 -9.82 -2.93
CA MET A 218 29.15 -9.18 -4.24
C MET A 218 28.31 -7.90 -4.18
N VAL A 219 27.11 -7.98 -3.56
CA VAL A 219 26.21 -6.84 -3.45
C VAL A 219 26.83 -5.72 -2.63
N ILE A 220 27.45 -6.03 -1.48
CA ILE A 220 28.16 -5.06 -0.64
C ILE A 220 29.28 -4.36 -1.43
N ASN A 221 30.07 -5.12 -2.19
CA ASN A 221 31.16 -4.56 -2.99
C ASN A 221 30.66 -3.62 -4.09
N GLU A 222 29.50 -3.90 -4.70
CA GLU A 222 28.87 -2.94 -5.63
C GLU A 222 28.35 -1.71 -4.89
N MET A 223 27.67 -1.88 -3.76
CA MET A 223 27.14 -0.76 -2.97
C MET A 223 28.24 0.22 -2.55
N LYS A 224 29.44 -0.26 -2.21
CA LYS A 224 30.61 0.56 -1.86
C LYS A 224 31.11 1.47 -2.98
N LYS A 225 30.78 1.19 -4.25
CA LYS A 225 31.20 2.01 -5.40
C LYS A 225 30.37 3.28 -5.58
N ALA A 226 29.29 3.45 -4.81
CA ALA A 226 28.37 4.55 -4.96
C ALA A 226 27.93 5.14 -3.62
N ASP A 227 27.50 6.40 -3.68
CA ASP A 227 26.98 7.17 -2.55
C ASP A 227 25.45 7.06 -2.40
N PHE A 228 24.78 6.25 -3.22
CA PHE A 228 23.33 6.08 -3.17
C PHE A 228 22.93 4.69 -3.69
N ASN A 229 22.39 3.87 -2.79
CA ASN A 229 21.87 2.54 -3.08
C ASN A 229 20.50 2.39 -2.42
N VAL A 230 19.63 1.57 -2.97
CA VAL A 230 18.27 1.41 -2.43
C VAL A 230 17.80 -0.04 -2.45
N ILE A 231 17.11 -0.43 -1.40
CA ILE A 231 16.39 -1.69 -1.27
C ILE A 231 14.89 -1.41 -1.33
N PHE A 232 14.21 -2.04 -2.28
CA PHE A 232 12.76 -2.09 -2.38
C PHE A 232 12.25 -3.39 -1.79
N GLY A 233 11.56 -3.32 -0.65
CA GLY A 233 11.01 -4.49 0.05
C GLY A 233 9.55 -4.73 -0.27
N GLY A 234 9.20 -5.92 -0.78
CA GLY A 234 7.81 -6.30 -1.02
C GLY A 234 7.30 -7.40 -0.08
N LEU A 235 6.17 -7.99 -0.47
CA LEU A 235 5.49 -9.03 0.29
C LEU A 235 6.35 -10.27 0.52
N GLY A 236 7.18 -10.66 -0.44
CA GLY A 236 8.07 -11.81 -0.29
C GLY A 236 9.07 -11.60 0.86
N LEU A 237 9.64 -10.40 0.96
CA LEU A 237 10.51 -10.04 2.09
C LEU A 237 9.69 -10.02 3.38
N LYS A 238 8.52 -9.35 3.38
CA LYS A 238 7.68 -9.26 4.57
C LYS A 238 7.32 -10.62 5.15
N TYR A 239 6.89 -11.58 4.32
CA TYR A 239 6.53 -12.93 4.79
C TYR A 239 7.75 -13.82 5.04
N GLY A 240 8.88 -13.56 4.38
CA GLY A 240 10.14 -14.28 4.62
C GLY A 240 10.84 -13.87 5.91
N LEU A 241 10.64 -12.62 6.36
CA LEU A 241 11.17 -12.14 7.62
C LEU A 241 10.30 -12.63 8.79
N LYS A 242 10.91 -13.38 9.71
CA LYS A 242 10.30 -13.74 11.00
C LYS A 242 10.54 -12.70 12.10
N ASP A 243 11.59 -11.89 11.92
CA ASP A 243 12.00 -10.85 12.85
C ASP A 243 12.51 -9.64 12.06
N LEU A 244 11.72 -8.57 12.08
CA LEU A 244 12.06 -7.32 11.40
C LEU A 244 13.30 -6.65 12.01
N ASN A 245 13.63 -6.90 13.28
CA ASN A 245 14.77 -6.26 13.94
C ASN A 245 16.10 -6.66 13.31
N LYS A 246 16.26 -7.92 12.89
CA LYS A 246 17.45 -8.35 12.13
C LYS A 246 17.57 -7.65 10.79
N PHE A 247 16.45 -7.39 10.12
CA PHE A 247 16.46 -6.61 8.88
C PHE A 247 16.88 -5.15 9.14
N LYS A 248 16.37 -4.52 10.20
CA LYS A 248 16.80 -3.17 10.62
C LYS A 248 18.30 -3.15 10.95
N GLU A 249 18.80 -4.15 11.67
CA GLU A 249 20.23 -4.32 11.97
C GLU A 249 21.07 -4.46 10.69
N MET A 250 20.62 -5.27 9.73
CA MET A 250 21.30 -5.41 8.43
C MET A 250 21.37 -4.06 7.71
N VAL A 251 20.27 -3.30 7.63
CA VAL A 251 20.27 -1.98 6.98
C VAL A 251 21.22 -1.02 7.71
N LYS A 252 21.27 -1.06 9.05
CA LYS A 252 22.21 -0.26 9.85
C LYS A 252 23.66 -0.64 9.53
N LYS A 253 24.01 -1.92 9.55
CA LYS A 253 25.37 -2.42 9.23
C LYS A 253 25.77 -2.11 7.79
N LEU A 254 24.85 -2.24 6.83
CA LEU A 254 25.10 -1.82 5.45
C LEU A 254 25.50 -0.34 5.40
N ASN A 255 24.82 0.52 6.19
CA ASN A 255 25.12 1.95 6.30
C ASN A 255 26.46 2.29 6.99
N GLU A 256 27.10 1.34 7.68
CA GLU A 256 28.48 1.51 8.17
C GLU A 256 29.52 1.45 7.03
N VAL A 257 29.17 0.82 5.91
CA VAL A 257 30.09 0.55 4.79
C VAL A 257 29.67 1.12 3.44
N ALA A 258 28.38 1.45 3.25
CA ALA A 258 27.83 2.03 2.02
C ALA A 258 26.51 2.78 2.31
N LYS A 259 26.17 3.82 1.57
CA LYS A 259 24.89 4.53 1.77
C LYS A 259 23.73 3.75 1.18
N VAL A 260 22.84 3.24 2.03
CA VAL A 260 21.70 2.38 1.64
C VAL A 260 20.39 2.92 2.21
N TYR A 261 19.43 3.15 1.33
CA TYR A 261 18.06 3.53 1.65
C TYR A 261 17.10 2.36 1.48
N PHE A 262 15.94 2.44 2.13
CA PHE A 262 14.89 1.45 2.05
C PHE A 262 13.55 2.09 1.68
N ILE A 263 12.82 1.50 0.74
CA ILE A 263 11.48 1.93 0.34
C ILE A 263 10.55 0.70 0.30
N PRO A 264 9.47 0.66 1.10
CA PRO A 264 8.45 -0.37 0.99
C PRO A 264 7.78 -0.32 -0.39
N ALA A 265 7.76 -1.43 -1.13
CA ALA A 265 7.18 -1.53 -2.47
C ALA A 265 5.66 -1.80 -2.41
N GLY A 266 4.92 -0.96 -1.66
CA GLY A 266 3.45 -1.09 -1.51
C GLY A 266 2.74 -0.91 -2.84
N PHE A 267 1.61 -1.59 -3.09
CA PHE A 267 0.97 -1.61 -4.42
C PHE A 267 -0.43 -1.00 -4.49
N HIS A 268 -1.02 -0.65 -3.35
CA HIS A 268 -2.28 0.08 -3.29
C HIS A 268 -2.06 1.58 -3.53
N GLY A 269 -3.07 2.28 -4.03
CA GLY A 269 -2.96 3.69 -4.44
C GLY A 269 -2.53 4.62 -3.31
N ASN A 270 -3.08 4.42 -2.11
CA ASN A 270 -2.90 5.33 -0.98
C ASN A 270 -2.78 4.63 0.40
N MET A 271 -2.36 3.36 0.44
CA MET A 271 -2.05 2.64 1.69
C MET A 271 -1.03 3.42 2.55
N ARG A 272 0.02 3.92 1.91
CA ARG A 272 1.03 4.74 2.60
C ARG A 272 0.40 5.99 3.22
N GLY A 273 -0.62 6.57 2.59
CA GLY A 273 -1.36 7.71 3.12
C GLY A 273 -2.15 7.35 4.37
N PHE A 274 -2.85 6.21 4.39
CA PHE A 274 -3.57 5.77 5.57
C PHE A 274 -2.59 5.50 6.72
N ASN A 275 -1.52 4.75 6.46
CA ASN A 275 -0.51 4.42 7.46
C ASN A 275 0.13 5.68 8.06
N GLU A 276 0.52 6.66 7.24
CA GLU A 276 1.06 7.93 7.72
C GLU A 276 0.03 8.73 8.52
N THR A 277 -1.21 8.81 8.03
CA THR A 277 -2.27 9.58 8.69
C THR A 277 -2.61 9.01 10.06
N LEU A 278 -2.73 7.68 10.17
CA LEU A 278 -2.97 7.02 11.45
C LEU A 278 -1.74 7.16 12.37
N PHE A 279 -0.53 6.99 11.85
CA PHE A 279 0.70 7.12 12.63
C PHE A 279 0.88 8.53 13.20
N GLU A 280 0.61 9.57 12.41
CA GLU A 280 0.61 10.96 12.87
C GLU A 280 -0.43 11.21 13.98
N ARG A 281 -1.55 10.50 13.97
CA ARG A 281 -2.64 10.65 14.95
C ARG A 281 -2.38 9.89 16.25
N VAL A 282 -1.95 8.62 16.17
CA VAL A 282 -1.92 7.70 17.32
C VAL A 282 -0.58 6.98 17.52
N GLY A 283 0.42 7.20 16.65
CA GLY A 283 1.74 6.57 16.74
C GLY A 283 1.83 5.14 16.20
N TYR A 284 0.78 4.65 15.53
CA TYR A 284 0.71 3.31 14.92
C TYR A 284 0.13 3.38 13.50
N VAL A 285 0.46 2.40 12.65
CA VAL A 285 0.10 2.44 11.21
C VAL A 285 -1.18 1.66 10.84
N ASN A 286 -1.63 0.73 11.69
CA ASN A 286 -2.79 -0.15 11.46
C ASN A 286 -3.21 -0.89 12.76
N ARG A 287 -4.20 -1.80 12.66
CA ARG A 287 -4.67 -2.69 13.75
C ARG A 287 -4.88 -1.97 15.09
N TYR A 288 -5.50 -0.79 15.07
CA TYR A 288 -5.57 0.08 16.25
C TYR A 288 -6.95 -0.01 16.90
N SER A 289 -6.96 -0.09 18.24
CA SER A 289 -8.18 0.01 19.05
C SER A 289 -8.21 1.37 19.74
N PHE A 290 -9.22 2.20 19.44
CA PHE A 290 -9.41 3.47 20.13
C PHE A 290 -9.86 3.28 21.59
N ARG A 291 -10.54 2.17 21.87
CA ARG A 291 -10.90 1.78 23.24
C ARG A 291 -9.66 1.44 24.09
N ASP A 292 -8.72 0.70 23.53
CA ASP A 292 -7.55 0.20 24.28
C ASP A 292 -6.33 1.11 24.15
N GLY A 293 -6.34 2.07 23.21
CA GLY A 293 -5.27 3.05 23.02
C GLY A 293 -3.98 2.48 22.43
N ARG A 294 -4.03 1.30 21.79
CA ARG A 294 -2.84 0.59 21.26
C ARG A 294 -3.13 -0.15 19.95
N SER A 295 -2.06 -0.52 19.26
CA SER A 295 -2.08 -1.44 18.12
C SER A 295 -1.61 -2.84 18.53
N ASP A 296 -2.27 -3.87 18.00
CA ASP A 296 -1.92 -5.28 18.26
C ASP A 296 -2.45 -6.21 17.16
N GLU A 297 -1.85 -7.38 17.00
CA GLU A 297 -2.32 -8.40 16.04
C GLU A 297 -3.76 -8.83 16.32
N GLU A 298 -4.17 -8.89 17.60
CA GLU A 298 -5.55 -9.27 17.97
C GLU A 298 -6.61 -8.26 17.48
N PHE A 299 -6.19 -7.03 17.14
CA PHE A 299 -7.04 -5.97 16.61
C PHE A 299 -6.98 -5.88 15.08
N SER A 300 -6.25 -6.76 14.40
CA SER A 300 -6.34 -6.86 12.95
C SER A 300 -7.74 -7.28 12.53
N PHE A 301 -8.22 -6.72 11.42
CA PHE A 301 -9.58 -7.01 10.94
C PHE A 301 -9.81 -8.52 10.72
N THR A 302 -8.77 -9.23 10.29
CA THR A 302 -8.79 -10.69 10.16
C THR A 302 -8.97 -11.40 11.48
N GLU A 303 -8.25 -11.01 12.54
CA GLU A 303 -8.36 -11.64 13.85
C GLU A 303 -9.67 -11.26 14.55
N LEU A 304 -10.14 -10.01 14.38
CA LEU A 304 -11.44 -9.57 14.88
C LEU A 304 -12.60 -10.39 14.30
N LEU A 305 -12.58 -10.68 12.99
CA LEU A 305 -13.58 -11.53 12.34
C LEU A 305 -13.48 -13.00 12.76
N LYS A 306 -12.27 -13.57 12.78
CA LYS A 306 -12.04 -14.97 13.18
C LYS A 306 -12.54 -15.24 14.59
N ASN A 307 -12.25 -14.33 15.51
CA ASN A 307 -12.56 -14.44 16.92
C ASN A 307 -13.93 -13.87 17.29
N GLU A 308 -14.74 -13.47 16.29
CA GLU A 308 -16.10 -12.94 16.44
C GLU A 308 -16.17 -11.78 17.45
N LYS A 309 -15.18 -10.86 17.38
CA LYS A 309 -15.00 -9.74 18.32
C LYS A 309 -15.72 -8.47 17.91
N ILE A 310 -16.23 -8.40 16.68
CA ILE A 310 -16.93 -7.24 16.13
C ILE A 310 -18.36 -7.62 15.77
N ASP A 311 -19.27 -6.66 15.89
CA ASP A 311 -20.69 -6.82 15.52
C ASP A 311 -21.11 -5.96 14.32
N THR A 312 -20.27 -4.98 13.94
CA THR A 312 -20.46 -4.12 12.78
C THR A 312 -19.12 -3.86 12.09
N ALA A 313 -19.12 -3.86 10.76
CA ALA A 313 -17.98 -3.46 9.93
C ALA A 313 -18.37 -2.37 8.93
N LEU A 314 -17.64 -1.26 8.96
CA LEU A 314 -17.66 -0.22 7.92
C LEU A 314 -16.47 -0.43 6.98
N ILE A 315 -16.76 -0.93 5.78
CA ILE A 315 -15.78 -1.26 4.75
C ILE A 315 -15.68 -0.13 3.74
N ILE A 316 -14.49 0.40 3.51
CA ILE A 316 -14.29 1.58 2.65
C ILE A 316 -13.24 1.27 1.58
N GLY A 317 -13.65 1.29 0.30
CA GLY A 317 -12.74 1.18 -0.84
C GLY A 317 -11.90 -0.12 -0.87
N THR A 318 -12.46 -1.23 -0.39
CA THR A 318 -11.80 -2.53 -0.37
C THR A 318 -12.82 -3.67 -0.49
N ASP A 319 -12.37 -4.87 -0.90
CA ASP A 319 -13.24 -6.03 -1.13
C ASP A 319 -12.78 -7.26 -0.30
N PRO A 320 -12.96 -7.26 1.03
CA PRO A 320 -12.53 -8.34 1.92
C PRO A 320 -13.14 -9.70 1.58
N VAL A 321 -14.32 -9.75 0.96
CA VAL A 321 -14.89 -11.01 0.46
C VAL A 321 -14.01 -11.65 -0.61
N TYR A 322 -13.36 -10.83 -1.43
CA TYR A 322 -12.44 -11.29 -2.47
C TYR A 322 -11.01 -11.47 -1.96
N SER A 323 -10.53 -10.58 -1.08
CA SER A 323 -9.12 -10.53 -0.69
C SER A 323 -8.76 -11.41 0.51
N LEU A 324 -9.71 -11.73 1.40
CA LEU A 324 -9.45 -12.53 2.60
C LEU A 324 -9.79 -14.01 2.38
N PRO A 325 -9.18 -14.93 3.16
CA PRO A 325 -9.57 -16.35 3.15
C PRO A 325 -11.06 -16.52 3.44
N PHE A 326 -11.71 -17.46 2.74
CA PHE A 326 -13.16 -17.70 2.85
C PHE A 326 -13.65 -17.91 4.29
N GLU A 327 -12.89 -18.64 5.10
CA GLU A 327 -13.22 -18.90 6.52
C GLU A 327 -13.31 -17.60 7.35
N VAL A 328 -12.56 -16.57 6.95
CA VAL A 328 -12.58 -15.24 7.58
C VAL A 328 -13.68 -14.39 6.94
N SER A 329 -13.70 -14.27 5.62
CA SER A 329 -14.62 -13.36 4.94
C SER A 329 -16.09 -13.77 5.06
N SER A 330 -16.38 -15.07 5.17
CA SER A 330 -17.75 -15.57 5.40
C SER A 330 -18.38 -15.06 6.71
N LYS A 331 -17.57 -14.62 7.68
CA LYS A 331 -18.04 -14.02 8.94
C LYS A 331 -18.69 -12.65 8.73
N LEU A 332 -18.37 -11.93 7.66
CA LEU A 332 -19.02 -10.66 7.33
C LEU A 332 -20.52 -10.82 7.13
N GLY A 333 -20.97 -11.96 6.60
CA GLY A 333 -22.41 -12.26 6.46
C GLY A 333 -23.14 -12.53 7.78
N LYS A 334 -22.45 -12.51 8.93
CA LYS A 334 -23.04 -12.72 10.26
C LYS A 334 -23.12 -11.44 11.10
N ILE A 335 -22.50 -10.36 10.65
CA ILE A 335 -22.43 -9.08 11.34
C ILE A 335 -23.01 -7.99 10.44
N LYS A 336 -23.30 -6.81 11.01
CA LYS A 336 -23.76 -5.69 10.19
C LYS A 336 -22.63 -5.17 9.33
N THR A 337 -22.82 -5.18 8.01
CA THR A 337 -21.79 -4.77 7.06
C THR A 337 -22.28 -3.57 6.26
N ILE A 338 -21.55 -2.46 6.38
CA ILE A 338 -21.75 -1.22 5.62
C ILE A 338 -20.59 -1.11 4.63
N VAL A 339 -20.87 -0.83 3.36
CA VAL A 339 -19.84 -0.69 2.31
C VAL A 339 -19.93 0.68 1.68
N VAL A 340 -18.83 1.41 1.69
CA VAL A 340 -18.60 2.64 0.90
C VAL A 340 -17.63 2.29 -0.22
N ASP A 341 -18.15 2.19 -1.45
CA ASP A 341 -17.35 1.79 -2.61
C ASP A 341 -17.95 2.36 -3.92
N PRO A 342 -17.12 2.82 -4.88
CA PRO A 342 -17.64 3.21 -6.20
C PRO A 342 -18.21 2.04 -7.02
N ARG A 343 -17.80 0.80 -6.72
CA ARG A 343 -18.13 -0.41 -7.51
C ARG A 343 -19.00 -1.39 -6.73
N MET A 344 -19.82 -2.14 -7.46
CA MET A 344 -20.51 -3.30 -6.89
C MET A 344 -19.53 -4.47 -6.74
N SER A 345 -18.75 -4.45 -5.67
CA SER A 345 -17.76 -5.48 -5.26
C SER A 345 -18.44 -6.74 -4.70
N PHE A 346 -17.68 -7.81 -4.43
CA PHE A 346 -18.27 -8.99 -3.79
C PHE A 346 -18.75 -8.68 -2.37
N THR A 347 -18.02 -7.82 -1.67
CA THR A 347 -18.39 -7.34 -0.34
C THR A 347 -19.66 -6.48 -0.40
N ALA A 348 -19.79 -5.59 -1.39
CA ALA A 348 -21.02 -4.79 -1.59
C ALA A 348 -22.26 -5.67 -1.83
N ARG A 349 -22.11 -6.84 -2.46
CA ARG A 349 -23.23 -7.75 -2.75
C ARG A 349 -23.83 -8.42 -1.51
N ILE A 350 -23.05 -8.54 -0.43
CA ILE A 350 -23.49 -9.18 0.82
C ILE A 350 -23.80 -8.15 1.93
N ALA A 351 -23.55 -6.87 1.69
CA ALA A 351 -23.66 -5.82 2.69
C ALA A 351 -25.13 -5.51 3.03
N ASP A 352 -25.39 -5.18 4.29
CA ASP A 352 -26.68 -4.63 4.73
C ASP A 352 -26.90 -3.22 4.16
N VAL A 353 -25.84 -2.42 4.06
CA VAL A 353 -25.89 -1.07 3.49
C VAL A 353 -24.78 -0.90 2.46
N VAL A 354 -25.12 -0.40 1.27
CA VAL A 354 -24.16 0.01 0.24
C VAL A 354 -24.35 1.50 -0.02
N ILE A 355 -23.26 2.26 0.09
CA ILE A 355 -23.22 3.70 -0.19
C ILE A 355 -22.24 3.90 -1.37
N PRO A 356 -22.76 4.22 -2.58
CA PRO A 356 -21.90 4.42 -3.74
C PRO A 356 -21.13 5.72 -3.59
N SER A 357 -19.81 5.66 -3.76
CA SER A 357 -18.96 6.85 -3.76
C SER A 357 -18.38 7.15 -5.14
N ALA A 358 -17.85 8.36 -5.29
CA ALA A 358 -16.98 8.75 -6.39
C ALA A 358 -15.66 7.97 -6.38
N VAL A 359 -15.12 7.62 -7.55
CA VAL A 359 -13.78 7.04 -7.68
C VAL A 359 -12.73 8.10 -7.34
N SER A 360 -12.04 7.92 -6.21
CA SER A 360 -10.94 8.80 -5.80
C SER A 360 -9.86 8.94 -6.89
N GLY A 361 -9.49 10.19 -7.19
CA GLY A 361 -8.54 10.56 -8.24
C GLY A 361 -9.11 10.65 -9.66
N LEU A 362 -10.37 10.27 -9.89
CA LEU A 362 -11.05 10.38 -11.18
C LEU A 362 -12.35 11.18 -11.07
N GLU A 363 -13.17 10.85 -10.09
CA GLU A 363 -14.48 11.49 -9.86
C GLU A 363 -14.48 12.42 -8.63
N ALA A 364 -13.41 12.37 -7.83
CA ALA A 364 -13.17 13.24 -6.69
C ALA A 364 -11.67 13.50 -6.55
N GLY A 365 -11.31 14.76 -6.30
CA GLY A 365 -9.93 15.14 -6.01
C GLY A 365 -9.50 14.79 -4.58
N GLY A 366 -8.26 15.11 -4.25
CA GLY A 366 -7.73 14.96 -2.88
C GLY A 366 -6.28 14.54 -2.88
N THR A 367 -5.78 14.15 -1.72
CA THR A 367 -4.35 13.83 -1.55
C THR A 367 -4.14 12.32 -1.49
N MET A 368 -3.15 11.80 -2.22
CA MET A 368 -2.61 10.45 -2.01
C MET A 368 -1.10 10.50 -1.79
N VAL A 369 -0.55 9.45 -1.19
CA VAL A 369 0.85 9.36 -0.79
C VAL A 369 1.50 8.19 -1.53
N ARG A 370 2.55 8.50 -2.30
CA ARG A 370 3.37 7.50 -2.99
C ARG A 370 4.08 6.60 -1.98
N SER A 371 4.55 5.44 -2.43
CA SER A 371 5.24 4.47 -1.57
C SER A 371 6.50 5.01 -0.86
N ASP A 372 7.09 6.07 -1.39
CA ASP A 372 8.26 6.78 -0.87
C ASP A 372 7.93 7.94 0.07
N GLY A 373 6.64 8.16 0.38
CA GLY A 373 6.17 9.22 1.28
C GLY A 373 5.87 10.57 0.60
N ILE A 374 6.00 10.67 -0.73
CA ILE A 374 5.64 11.90 -1.44
C ILE A 374 4.13 12.04 -1.52
N ARG A 375 3.61 13.12 -0.94
CA ARG A 375 2.20 13.52 -1.04
C ARG A 375 1.94 14.19 -2.38
N VAL A 376 0.88 13.75 -3.05
CA VAL A 376 0.50 14.20 -4.38
C VAL A 376 -0.98 14.56 -4.37
N LYS A 377 -1.32 15.75 -4.85
CA LYS A 377 -2.70 16.19 -5.00
C LYS A 377 -3.24 15.73 -6.35
N LEU A 378 -4.32 14.95 -6.32
CA LEU A 378 -5.05 14.53 -7.51
C LEU A 378 -6.15 15.54 -7.80
N GLU A 379 -6.22 15.95 -9.05
CA GLU A 379 -7.34 16.68 -9.60
C GLU A 379 -8.27 15.68 -10.31
N PRO A 380 -9.59 15.79 -10.17
CA PRO A 380 -10.52 14.86 -10.77
C PRO A 380 -10.66 15.10 -12.28
N LEU A 381 -11.01 14.03 -13.00
CA LEU A 381 -11.37 14.07 -14.41
C LEU A 381 -12.77 14.68 -14.62
N GLU A 382 -13.69 14.34 -13.74
CA GLU A 382 -15.02 14.93 -13.61
C GLU A 382 -15.38 14.96 -12.11
N GLU A 383 -16.11 15.95 -11.61
CA GLU A 383 -16.42 16.03 -10.17
C GLU A 383 -17.78 15.37 -9.86
N ARG A 384 -17.85 14.59 -8.78
CA ARG A 384 -19.09 14.08 -8.19
C ARG A 384 -19.21 14.51 -6.74
N GLU A 385 -20.40 14.99 -6.37
CA GLU A 385 -20.69 15.47 -5.03
C GLU A 385 -20.60 14.36 -3.97
N VAL A 386 -21.23 13.20 -4.24
CA VAL A 386 -21.21 12.06 -3.33
C VAL A 386 -19.90 11.30 -3.47
N ASN A 387 -18.91 11.70 -2.69
CA ASN A 387 -17.58 11.09 -2.58
C ASN A 387 -17.29 10.60 -1.16
N ASP A 388 -16.15 9.91 -0.95
CA ASP A 388 -15.80 9.34 0.35
C ASP A 388 -15.73 10.40 1.47
N VAL A 389 -15.25 11.62 1.15
CA VAL A 389 -15.16 12.73 2.10
C VAL A 389 -16.56 13.19 2.52
N TYR A 390 -17.47 13.38 1.56
CA TYR A 390 -18.87 13.74 1.82
C TYR A 390 -19.55 12.70 2.71
N ILE A 391 -19.44 11.42 2.34
CA ILE A 391 -20.08 10.30 3.04
C ILE A 391 -19.56 10.22 4.49
N LEU A 392 -18.24 10.24 4.68
CA LEU A 392 -17.65 10.14 6.02
C LEU A 392 -17.88 11.38 6.88
N SER A 393 -17.98 12.58 6.29
CA SER A 393 -18.37 13.79 7.03
C SER A 393 -19.78 13.65 7.58
N ARG A 394 -20.72 13.19 6.75
CA ARG A 394 -22.12 12.99 7.15
C ARG A 394 -22.27 11.89 8.19
N ILE A 395 -21.52 10.78 8.05
CA ILE A 395 -21.47 9.73 9.08
C ILE A 395 -20.94 10.30 10.39
N LYS A 396 -19.81 11.04 10.35
CA LYS A 396 -19.21 11.67 11.53
C LYS A 396 -20.15 12.68 12.19
N GLU A 397 -20.90 13.48 11.44
CA GLU A 397 -21.88 14.42 11.97
C GLU A 397 -23.07 13.71 12.61
N GLY A 398 -23.47 12.57 12.05
CA GLY A 398 -24.56 11.75 12.55
C GLY A 398 -24.23 11.05 13.86
N LEU A 399 -22.97 10.67 14.10
CA LEU A 399 -22.47 10.03 15.33
C LEU A 399 -22.21 11.03 16.46
#